data_AF-A0A8C4N406-F1
#
_entry.id   AF-A0A8C4N406-F1
#
_cell.length_a   1.000
_cell.length_b   1.000
_cell.length_c   1.000
_cell.angle_alpha   90.00
_cell.angle_beta   90.00
_cell.angle_gamma   90.00
#
_symmetry.space_group_name_H-M   'P 1'
#
loop_
_entity.id
_entity.type
_entity.pdbx_description
1 polymer ?
#
loop_
_entity_poly.entity_id
_entity_poly.type
_entity_poly.pdbx_seq_one_letter_code
_entity_poly.pdbx_strand_id
1 'polypeptide(L)'
;MHGYMSQYNQRSVEGALVNLKLGKLDAFIYDAAVLNYMAGKDEGCKLVTIGSGKVFATTGYGIALQKGSKWKRLIDLMLLQFLGDAEIEELEMIWLAGICKKEKNEVMSSKLDVDNMAGVFYMLLVAMGLSLMVFSAEHLFYHCYGLQPRIRKEIQPSPFFLAISRISSYMFLLLLIQILNSKDQTNALFIGYCQPLDVSQLLLFFSP
;
A
#
# COMPACT_ATOMS: atom_id res chain seq x y z
N MET A 1 -33.41 7.95 -11.35
CA MET A 1 -31.93 8.05 -11.41
C MET A 1 -31.44 9.50 -11.43
N HIS A 2 -31.88 10.33 -12.37
CA HIS A 2 -31.46 11.75 -12.47
C HIS A 2 -31.65 12.58 -11.18
N GLY A 3 -32.80 12.43 -10.48
CA GLY A 3 -33.08 13.19 -9.26
C GLY A 3 -32.10 12.95 -8.11
N TYR A 4 -31.55 11.74 -8.00
CA TYR A 4 -30.50 11.43 -7.01
C TYR A 4 -29.18 12.11 -7.37
N MET A 5 -28.76 12.02 -8.63
CA MET A 5 -27.50 12.60 -9.09
C MET A 5 -27.47 14.13 -9.01
N SER A 6 -28.62 14.78 -9.20
CA SER A 6 -28.73 16.24 -9.13
C SER A 6 -28.36 16.83 -7.76
N GLN A 7 -28.48 16.05 -6.68
CA GLN A 7 -28.17 16.51 -5.31
C GLN A 7 -26.66 16.49 -5.02
N TYR A 8 -25.89 15.67 -5.75
CA TYR A 8 -24.46 15.46 -5.54
C TYR A 8 -23.58 16.13 -6.62
N ASN A 9 -24.13 17.14 -7.30
CA ASN A 9 -23.45 17.77 -8.42
C ASN A 9 -22.15 18.47 -7.98
N GLN A 10 -21.05 18.16 -8.67
CA GLN A 10 -19.73 18.72 -8.38
C GLN A 10 -19.45 19.90 -9.31
N ARG A 11 -18.80 20.95 -8.79
CA ARG A 11 -18.47 22.16 -9.57
C ARG A 11 -17.21 22.03 -10.41
N SER A 12 -16.26 21.20 -9.98
CA SER A 12 -14.96 21.00 -10.64
C SER A 12 -14.59 19.53 -10.66
N VAL A 13 -13.84 19.14 -11.68
CA VAL A 13 -13.35 17.77 -11.86
C VAL A 13 -12.35 17.43 -10.75
N GLU A 14 -11.40 18.32 -10.46
CA GLU A 14 -10.37 18.13 -9.44
C GLU A 14 -10.99 17.96 -8.05
N GLY A 15 -11.99 18.78 -7.72
CA GLY A 15 -12.73 18.67 -6.46
C GLY A 15 -13.50 17.35 -6.36
N ALA A 16 -14.09 16.88 -7.45
CA ALA A 16 -14.74 15.58 -7.51
C ALA A 16 -13.75 14.43 -7.29
N LEU A 17 -12.56 14.50 -7.91
CA LEU A 17 -11.49 13.52 -7.75
C LEU A 17 -10.96 13.47 -6.31
N VAL A 18 -10.82 14.62 -5.65
CA VAL A 18 -10.43 14.68 -4.24
C VAL A 18 -11.51 14.04 -3.36
N ASN A 19 -12.78 14.37 -3.59
CA ASN A 19 -13.89 13.82 -2.82
C ASN A 19 -14.06 12.29 -3.03
N LEU A 20 -13.75 11.78 -4.24
CA LEU A 20 -13.63 10.35 -4.51
C LEU A 20 -12.52 9.70 -3.68
N LYS A 21 -11.32 10.30 -3.67
CA LYS A 21 -10.17 9.79 -2.90
C LYS A 21 -10.42 9.78 -1.39
N LEU A 22 -11.20 10.74 -0.90
CA LEU A 22 -11.62 10.89 0.48
C LEU A 22 -12.80 9.98 0.88
N GLY A 23 -13.42 9.27 -0.08
CA GLY A 23 -14.58 8.41 0.19
C GLY A 23 -15.87 9.17 0.47
N LYS A 24 -15.96 10.45 0.10
CA LYS A 24 -17.21 11.24 0.18
C LYS A 24 -18.14 10.97 -1.01
N LEU A 25 -17.57 10.51 -2.12
CA LEU A 25 -18.29 9.99 -3.28
C LEU A 25 -17.75 8.59 -3.58
N ASP A 26 -18.66 7.67 -3.89
CA ASP A 26 -18.29 6.30 -4.29
C ASP A 26 -17.97 6.20 -5.79
N ALA A 27 -18.63 7.05 -6.60
CA ALA A 27 -18.48 7.06 -8.05
C ALA A 27 -18.64 8.47 -8.61
N PHE A 28 -17.92 8.74 -9.70
CA PHE A 28 -18.01 9.98 -10.46
C PHE A 28 -18.16 9.64 -11.94
N ILE A 29 -19.10 10.30 -12.61
CA ILE A 29 -19.39 10.11 -14.03
C ILE A 29 -19.09 11.42 -14.74
N TYR A 30 -18.15 11.38 -15.67
CA TYR A 30 -17.75 12.53 -16.49
C TYR A 30 -17.14 12.01 -17.81
N ASP A 31 -16.64 12.91 -18.64
CA ASP A 31 -16.11 12.57 -19.97
C ASP A 31 -14.89 11.64 -19.92
N ALA A 32 -14.90 10.60 -20.74
CA ALA A 32 -13.93 9.52 -20.70
C ALA A 32 -12.50 10.00 -20.97
N ALA A 33 -12.30 10.92 -21.93
CA ALA A 33 -10.97 11.44 -22.26
C ALA A 33 -10.35 12.21 -21.09
N VAL A 34 -11.16 13.04 -20.41
CA VAL A 34 -10.71 13.82 -19.23
C VAL A 34 -10.38 12.91 -18.06
N LEU A 35 -11.22 11.90 -17.77
CA LEU A 35 -10.91 10.94 -16.70
C LEU A 35 -9.66 10.12 -17.00
N ASN A 36 -9.46 9.68 -18.25
CA ASN A 36 -8.26 8.92 -18.63
C ASN A 36 -7.00 9.78 -18.48
N TYR A 37 -7.05 11.06 -18.91
CA TYR A 37 -5.95 12.00 -18.71
C TYR A 37 -5.64 12.22 -17.21
N MET A 38 -6.66 12.50 -16.40
CA MET A 38 -6.47 12.75 -14.97
C MET A 38 -6.00 11.50 -14.21
N ALA A 39 -6.52 10.32 -14.55
CA ALA A 39 -6.05 9.05 -13.98
C ALA A 39 -4.61 8.75 -14.38
N GLY A 40 -4.20 9.12 -15.60
CA GLY A 40 -2.85 8.96 -16.12
C GLY A 40 -1.79 9.82 -15.41
N LYS A 41 -2.20 10.98 -14.87
CA LYS A 41 -1.34 11.97 -14.19
C LYS A 41 -1.31 11.81 -12.66
N ASP A 42 -2.06 10.87 -12.12
CA ASP A 42 -2.30 10.77 -10.69
C ASP A 42 -1.10 10.13 -9.96
N GLU A 43 -0.51 10.82 -8.97
CA GLU A 43 0.75 10.41 -8.31
C GLU A 43 0.73 9.02 -7.65
N GLY A 44 -0.46 8.54 -7.27
CA GLY A 44 -0.64 7.25 -6.61
C GLY A 44 -1.33 6.18 -7.46
N CYS A 45 -1.63 6.46 -8.74
CA CYS A 45 -2.45 5.61 -9.62
C CYS A 45 -3.70 5.00 -8.94
N LYS A 46 -4.26 5.66 -7.91
CA LYS A 46 -5.36 5.13 -7.09
C LYS A 46 -6.71 5.20 -7.82
N LEU A 47 -6.83 6.15 -8.76
CA LEU A 47 -8.01 6.32 -9.57
C LEU A 47 -8.01 5.32 -10.73
N VAL A 48 -9.09 4.56 -10.83
CA VAL A 48 -9.30 3.63 -11.94
C VAL A 48 -10.61 3.96 -12.65
N THR A 49 -10.55 4.09 -13.97
CA THR A 49 -11.74 4.16 -14.82
C THR A 49 -12.49 2.81 -14.84
N ILE A 50 -13.74 2.80 -14.38
CA ILE A 50 -14.57 1.60 -14.39
C ILE A 50 -14.89 1.25 -15.85
N GLY A 51 -14.75 -0.02 -16.24
CA GLY A 51 -15.08 -0.48 -17.60
C GLY A 51 -13.89 -0.78 -18.51
N SER A 52 -12.64 -0.79 -18.02
CA SER A 52 -11.47 -1.19 -18.82
C SER A 52 -11.32 -0.42 -20.15
N GLY A 53 -11.73 0.86 -20.17
CA GLY A 53 -11.75 1.69 -21.38
C GLY A 53 -13.04 1.62 -22.19
N LYS A 54 -14.08 0.92 -21.73
CA LYS A 54 -15.41 0.94 -22.36
C LYS A 54 -16.03 2.33 -22.24
N VAL A 55 -16.16 3.01 -23.36
CA VAL A 55 -16.84 4.29 -23.49
C VAL A 55 -18.35 4.03 -23.50
N PHE A 56 -19.07 4.59 -22.53
CA PHE A 56 -20.53 4.43 -22.43
C PHE A 56 -21.30 5.15 -23.54
N ALA A 57 -20.65 6.11 -24.22
CA ALA A 57 -21.14 6.78 -25.40
C ALA A 57 -19.98 6.99 -26.39
N THR A 58 -20.18 6.64 -27.65
CA THR A 58 -19.21 6.87 -28.75
C THR A 58 -19.38 8.27 -29.31
N THR A 59 -19.30 9.29 -28.46
CA THR A 59 -19.34 10.70 -28.87
C THR A 59 -17.92 11.23 -28.95
N GLY A 60 -17.53 11.77 -30.10
CA GLY A 60 -16.22 12.40 -30.31
C GLY A 60 -16.27 13.92 -30.18
N TYR A 61 -15.10 14.54 -29.97
CA TYR A 61 -14.95 16.00 -30.04
C TYR A 61 -15.00 16.47 -31.49
N GLY A 62 -15.56 17.66 -31.73
CA GLY A 62 -15.69 18.23 -33.06
C GLY A 62 -15.58 19.76 -33.06
N ILE A 63 -15.16 20.31 -34.19
CA ILE A 63 -14.99 21.76 -34.40
C ILE A 63 -16.29 22.33 -34.98
N ALA A 64 -16.87 23.32 -34.31
CA ALA A 64 -18.07 23.99 -34.77
C ALA A 64 -17.72 25.24 -35.61
N LEU A 65 -18.36 25.37 -36.76
CA LEU A 65 -18.26 26.55 -37.64
C LEU A 65 -19.66 27.14 -37.86
N GLN A 66 -19.75 28.43 -38.16
CA GLN A 66 -21.03 29.06 -38.50
C GLN A 66 -21.70 28.34 -39.68
N LYS A 67 -23.02 28.17 -39.58
CA LYS A 67 -23.83 27.51 -40.60
C LYS A 67 -23.68 28.24 -41.94
N GLY A 68 -23.26 27.53 -42.98
CA GLY A 68 -23.03 28.11 -44.31
C GLY A 68 -21.62 28.66 -44.56
N SER A 69 -20.67 28.46 -43.63
CA SER A 69 -19.27 28.85 -43.84
C SER A 69 -18.65 28.12 -45.04
N LYS A 70 -18.03 28.89 -45.95
CA LYS A 70 -17.27 28.36 -47.11
C LYS A 70 -16.07 27.51 -46.68
N TRP A 71 -15.58 27.68 -45.46
CA TRP A 71 -14.39 27.01 -44.92
C TRP A 71 -14.66 25.60 -44.41
N LYS A 72 -15.93 25.21 -44.21
CA LYS A 72 -16.29 23.90 -43.67
C LYS A 72 -15.65 22.76 -44.45
N ARG A 73 -15.78 22.79 -45.79
CA ARG A 73 -15.24 21.73 -46.66
C ARG A 73 -13.71 21.68 -46.62
N LEU A 74 -13.06 22.84 -46.55
CA LEU A 74 -11.60 22.92 -46.54
C LEU A 74 -11.02 22.39 -45.23
N ILE A 75 -11.62 22.76 -44.09
CA ILE A 75 -11.21 22.28 -42.76
C ILE A 75 -11.46 20.77 -42.61
N ASP A 76 -12.59 20.27 -43.10
CA ASP A 76 -12.93 18.84 -43.04
C ASP A 76 -11.93 17.99 -43.82
N LEU A 77 -11.53 18.43 -45.02
CA LEU A 77 -10.50 17.74 -45.82
C LEU A 77 -9.14 17.74 -45.12
N MET A 78 -8.71 18.88 -44.56
CA MET A 78 -7.45 18.96 -43.81
C MET A 78 -7.47 18.07 -42.57
N LEU A 79 -8.60 18.01 -41.86
CA LEU A 79 -8.75 17.14 -40.68
C LEU A 79 -8.68 15.66 -41.06
N LEU A 80 -9.28 15.26 -42.19
CA LEU A 80 -9.20 13.89 -42.70
C LEU A 80 -7.78 13.51 -43.12
N GLN A 81 -7.01 14.42 -43.70
CA GLN A 81 -5.58 14.21 -43.99
C GLN A 81 -4.79 14.02 -42.69
N PHE A 82 -4.99 14.90 -41.71
CA PHE A 82 -4.34 14.80 -40.40
C PHE A 82 -4.65 13.49 -39.67
N LEU A 83 -5.90 13.00 -39.76
CA LEU A 83 -6.32 11.70 -39.22
C LEU A 83 -5.66 10.51 -39.94
N GLY A 84 -5.30 10.66 -41.22
CA GLY A 84 -4.66 9.61 -42.01
C GLY A 84 -3.15 9.50 -41.80
N ASP A 85 -2.49 10.60 -41.43
CA ASP A 85 -1.02 10.72 -41.47
C ASP A 85 -0.28 10.17 -40.22
N ALA A 86 -0.94 9.40 -39.35
CA ALA A 86 -0.39 8.88 -38.07
C ALA A 86 0.14 9.94 -37.08
N GLU A 87 0.21 11.22 -37.47
CA GLU A 87 0.63 12.34 -36.61
C GLU A 87 -0.28 12.50 -35.37
N ILE A 88 -1.56 12.13 -35.48
CA ILE A 88 -2.48 12.17 -34.33
C ILE A 88 -2.05 11.21 -33.23
N GLU A 89 -1.55 10.02 -33.57
CA GLU A 89 -1.07 9.06 -32.56
C GLU A 89 0.13 9.62 -31.80
N GLU A 90 1.01 10.37 -32.49
CA GLU A 90 2.14 11.04 -31.86
C GLU A 90 1.66 12.13 -30.89
N LEU A 91 0.70 12.97 -31.30
CA LEU A 91 0.12 13.99 -30.42
C LEU A 91 -0.55 13.38 -29.19
N GLU A 92 -1.27 12.27 -29.35
CA GLU A 92 -1.86 11.54 -28.23
C GLU A 92 -0.78 11.02 -27.27
N MET A 93 0.32 10.50 -27.79
CA MET A 93 1.44 10.04 -26.98
C MET A 93 2.19 11.17 -26.28
N ILE A 94 2.24 12.37 -26.85
CA ILE A 94 2.91 13.52 -26.22
C ILE A 94 2.02 14.16 -25.15
N TRP A 95 0.72 14.33 -25.44
CA TRP A 95 -0.17 15.14 -24.59
C TRP A 95 -1.10 14.33 -23.70
N LEU A 96 -1.54 13.16 -24.15
CA LEU A 96 -2.51 12.31 -23.45
C LEU A 96 -1.86 11.08 -22.80
N ALA A 97 -0.58 10.78 -23.08
CA ALA A 97 0.11 9.70 -22.39
C ALA A 97 0.26 10.00 -20.89
N GLY A 98 -0.33 9.13 -20.09
CA GLY A 98 -0.12 9.10 -18.65
C GLY A 98 0.94 8.09 -18.25
N ILE A 99 1.60 8.33 -17.12
CA ILE A 99 2.52 7.38 -16.48
C ILE A 99 1.77 6.18 -15.89
N CYS A 100 0.50 6.35 -15.51
CA CYS A 100 -0.34 5.25 -15.05
C CYS A 100 -0.97 4.51 -16.24
N LYS A 101 -0.23 3.59 -16.86
CA LYS A 101 -0.83 2.60 -17.77
C LYS A 101 -1.55 1.53 -16.95
N LYS A 102 -2.83 1.30 -17.23
CA LYS A 102 -3.54 0.08 -16.79
C LYS A 102 -3.01 -1.10 -17.59
N GLU A 103 -1.81 -1.54 -17.26
CA GLU A 103 -1.29 -2.77 -17.80
C GLU A 103 -2.08 -3.92 -17.19
N LYS A 104 -2.82 -4.63 -18.04
CA LYS A 104 -3.31 -5.97 -17.71
C LYS A 104 -2.10 -6.90 -17.78
N ASN A 105 -1.28 -6.90 -16.72
CA ASN A 105 -0.01 -7.62 -16.59
C ASN A 105 1.01 -7.09 -17.63
N GLU A 106 2.24 -6.68 -17.29
CA GLU A 106 3.30 -7.44 -16.64
C GLU A 106 4.36 -6.46 -16.07
N VAL A 107 4.98 -6.80 -14.93
CA VAL A 107 6.28 -6.27 -14.45
C VAL A 107 6.50 -4.74 -14.33
N MET A 108 5.88 -4.09 -13.35
CA MET A 108 6.58 -3.27 -12.33
C MET A 108 5.58 -2.71 -11.33
N SER A 109 6.01 -2.55 -10.07
CA SER A 109 5.20 -2.00 -8.97
C SER A 109 4.14 -2.94 -8.38
N SER A 110 4.55 -4.17 -8.10
CA SER A 110 4.18 -4.70 -6.80
C SER A 110 4.80 -3.77 -5.74
N LYS A 111 4.06 -2.76 -5.27
CA LYS A 111 4.34 -2.10 -3.99
C LYS A 111 4.53 -3.11 -2.85
N LEU A 112 4.08 -4.36 -3.08
CA LEU A 112 4.31 -5.55 -2.26
C LEU A 112 5.76 -5.98 -2.10
N ASP A 113 6.76 -5.33 -2.71
CA ASP A 113 8.16 -5.62 -2.35
C ASP A 113 8.73 -4.57 -1.38
N VAL A 114 8.48 -3.27 -1.55
CA VAL A 114 9.03 -2.25 -0.61
C VAL A 114 8.28 -2.25 0.74
N ASP A 115 6.95 -2.28 0.73
CA ASP A 115 6.15 -2.21 1.96
C ASP A 115 6.22 -3.51 2.77
N ASN A 116 6.30 -4.67 2.13
CA ASN A 116 6.51 -5.96 2.81
C ASN A 116 7.97 -6.17 3.26
N MET A 117 8.98 -5.69 2.52
CA MET A 117 10.38 -5.75 2.96
C MET A 117 10.63 -4.82 4.16
N ALA A 118 9.97 -3.65 4.21
CA ALA A 118 10.07 -2.72 5.33
C ALA A 118 9.72 -3.36 6.68
N GLY A 119 8.72 -4.25 6.71
CA GLY A 119 8.35 -5.00 7.92
C GLY A 119 9.51 -5.83 8.50
N VAL A 120 10.31 -6.48 7.64
CA VAL A 120 11.47 -7.27 8.06
C VAL A 120 12.58 -6.38 8.61
N PHE A 121 12.83 -5.23 7.99
CA PHE A 121 13.82 -4.26 8.47
C PHE A 121 13.44 -3.69 9.86
N TYR A 122 12.16 -3.41 10.10
CA TYR A 122 11.69 -2.95 11.42
C TYR A 122 11.90 -4.01 12.51
N MET A 123 11.60 -5.28 12.22
CA MET A 123 11.80 -6.37 13.18
C MET A 123 13.29 -6.56 13.53
N LEU A 124 14.18 -6.45 12.55
CA LEU A 124 15.63 -6.55 12.77
C LEU A 124 16.18 -5.38 13.60
N LEU A 125 15.74 -4.14 13.33
CA LEU A 125 16.16 -2.95 14.09
C LEU A 125 15.71 -3.03 15.56
N VAL A 126 14.48 -3.46 15.81
CA VAL A 126 13.97 -3.64 17.18
C VAL A 126 14.77 -4.72 17.92
N ALA A 127 15.07 -5.85 17.28
CA ALA A 127 15.88 -6.91 17.88
C ALA A 127 17.30 -6.45 18.22
N MET A 128 17.95 -5.70 17.33
CA MET A 128 19.28 -5.13 17.56
C MET A 128 19.26 -4.06 18.67
N GLY A 129 18.20 -3.25 18.75
CA GLY A 129 18.02 -2.28 19.84
C GLY A 129 17.86 -2.94 21.20
N LEU A 130 17.03 -3.99 21.29
CA LEU A 130 16.82 -4.73 22.54
C LEU A 130 18.09 -5.45 23.01
N SER A 131 18.88 -6.02 22.11
CA SER A 131 20.14 -6.69 22.47
C SER A 131 21.17 -5.70 23.04
N LEU A 132 21.32 -4.52 22.43
CA LEU A 132 22.19 -3.46 22.95
C LEU A 132 21.69 -2.90 24.29
N MET A 133 20.38 -2.77 24.46
CA MET A 133 19.79 -2.32 25.72
C MET A 133 20.06 -3.31 26.87
N VAL A 134 19.95 -4.62 26.63
CA VAL A 134 20.29 -5.65 27.62
C VAL A 134 21.78 -5.64 27.93
N PHE A 135 22.64 -5.57 26.91
CA PHE A 135 24.10 -5.50 27.10
C PHE A 135 24.52 -4.27 27.93
N SER A 136 23.91 -3.11 27.65
CA SER A 136 24.16 -1.87 28.39
C SER A 136 23.70 -1.97 29.84
N ALA A 137 22.54 -2.58 30.09
CA ALA A 137 22.01 -2.79 31.44
C ALA A 137 22.92 -3.71 32.27
N GLU A 138 23.42 -4.80 31.68
CA GLU A 138 24.36 -5.70 32.35
C GLU A 138 25.69 -4.99 32.64
N HIS A 139 26.27 -4.29 31.67
CA HIS A 139 27.54 -3.57 31.85
C HIS A 139 27.42 -2.47 32.91
N LEU A 140 26.30 -1.73 32.94
CA LEU A 140 26.04 -0.72 33.95
C LEU A 140 25.83 -1.37 35.34
N PHE A 141 25.19 -2.54 35.40
CA PHE A 141 25.05 -3.30 36.65
C PHE A 141 26.42 -3.78 37.16
N TYR A 142 27.25 -4.40 36.33
CA TYR A 142 28.59 -4.81 36.73
C TYR A 142 29.46 -3.63 37.20
N HIS A 143 29.42 -2.51 36.48
CA HIS A 143 30.22 -1.33 36.83
C HIS A 143 29.68 -0.59 38.07
N CYS A 144 28.36 -0.47 38.23
CA CYS A 144 27.75 0.23 39.36
C CYS A 144 27.77 -0.60 40.66
N TYR A 145 27.67 -1.93 40.57
CA TYR A 145 27.79 -2.83 41.72
C TYR A 145 29.25 -3.15 42.10
N GLY A 146 30.21 -2.94 41.19
CA GLY A 146 31.64 -3.13 41.45
C GLY A 146 32.28 -2.09 42.39
N LEU A 147 31.65 -0.93 42.61
CA LEU A 147 32.18 0.16 43.43
C LEU A 147 31.62 0.22 44.87
N GLN A 148 30.74 -0.69 45.28
CA GLN A 148 30.06 -0.62 46.58
C GLN A 148 30.36 -1.83 47.49
N PRO A 149 31.51 -1.84 48.21
CA PRO A 149 31.90 -2.97 49.07
C PRO A 149 31.12 -3.09 50.41
N ARG A 150 30.03 -2.33 50.63
CA ARG A 150 29.32 -2.31 51.93
C ARG A 150 27.91 -2.90 51.99
N ILE A 151 27.31 -3.32 50.88
CA ILE A 151 26.01 -4.02 50.90
C ILE A 151 26.22 -5.49 50.51
N ARG A 152 27.04 -6.20 51.29
CA ARG A 152 27.01 -7.66 51.33
C ARG A 152 26.09 -8.07 52.47
N LYS A 153 24.78 -8.09 52.23
CA LYS A 153 23.83 -8.94 52.95
C LYS A 153 22.74 -9.37 51.97
N GLU A 154 22.56 -10.70 51.88
CA GLU A 154 21.52 -11.42 51.15
C GLU A 154 21.55 -11.29 49.63
N ILE A 155 22.18 -12.28 48.99
CA ILE A 155 21.78 -12.74 47.65
C ILE A 155 20.39 -13.37 47.82
N GLN A 156 19.36 -12.54 47.89
CA GLN A 156 18.14 -12.86 47.18
C GLN A 156 18.37 -12.38 45.75
N PRO A 157 18.10 -13.20 44.71
CA PRO A 157 18.03 -12.67 43.37
C PRO A 157 16.94 -11.59 43.42
N SER A 158 17.36 -10.33 43.36
CA SER A 158 16.40 -9.23 43.49
C SER A 158 15.26 -9.49 42.51
N PRO A 159 13.99 -9.26 42.91
CA PRO A 159 12.83 -9.51 42.06
C PRO A 159 12.93 -8.82 40.69
N PHE A 160 13.86 -7.87 40.53
CA PHE A 160 14.25 -7.23 39.29
C PHE A 160 14.90 -8.16 38.24
N PHE A 161 15.75 -9.12 38.61
CA PHE A 161 16.41 -10.02 37.64
C PHE A 161 15.45 -11.10 37.13
N LEU A 162 14.62 -11.61 38.04
CA LEU A 162 13.53 -12.53 37.72
C LEU A 162 12.42 -11.80 36.97
N ALA A 163 12.16 -10.52 37.30
CA ALA A 163 11.27 -9.66 36.53
C ALA A 163 11.84 -9.30 35.16
N ILE A 164 13.13 -9.02 34.98
CA ILE A 164 13.71 -8.76 33.66
C ILE A 164 13.70 -10.03 32.80
N SER A 165 13.99 -11.19 33.39
CA SER A 165 13.89 -12.48 32.69
C SER A 165 12.43 -12.82 32.34
N ARG A 166 11.49 -12.60 33.28
CA ARG A 166 10.04 -12.76 33.05
C ARG A 166 9.51 -11.73 32.06
N ILE A 167 9.89 -10.47 32.14
CA ILE A 167 9.46 -9.39 31.24
C ILE A 167 10.07 -9.62 29.86
N SER A 168 11.33 -10.05 29.76
CA SER A 168 11.94 -10.44 28.50
C SER A 168 11.23 -11.66 27.90
N SER A 169 10.93 -12.69 28.70
CA SER A 169 10.20 -13.86 28.20
C SER A 169 8.74 -13.56 27.85
N TYR A 170 8.02 -12.78 28.65
CA TYR A 170 6.64 -12.35 28.38
C TYR A 170 6.58 -11.34 27.23
N MET A 171 7.55 -10.44 27.08
CA MET A 171 7.63 -9.50 25.96
C MET A 171 8.04 -10.21 24.67
N PHE A 172 8.92 -11.21 24.73
CA PHE A 172 9.24 -12.07 23.60
C PHE A 172 8.03 -12.96 23.23
N LEU A 173 7.30 -13.48 24.21
CA LEU A 173 6.05 -14.22 24.00
C LEU A 173 4.96 -13.32 23.42
N LEU A 174 4.79 -12.09 23.91
CA LEU A 174 3.82 -11.12 23.38
C LEU A 174 4.20 -10.62 21.99
N LEU A 175 5.50 -10.41 21.71
CA LEU A 175 6.00 -10.09 20.38
C LEU A 175 5.75 -11.25 19.42
N LEU A 176 6.02 -12.50 19.84
CA LEU A 176 5.67 -13.70 19.07
C LEU A 176 4.16 -13.83 18.84
N ILE A 177 3.33 -13.57 19.85
CA ILE A 177 1.87 -13.57 19.72
C ILE A 177 1.43 -12.46 18.76
N GLN A 178 2.00 -11.26 18.82
CA GLN A 178 1.71 -10.17 17.88
C GLN A 178 2.17 -10.49 16.45
N ILE A 179 3.33 -11.13 16.28
CA ILE A 179 3.86 -11.59 14.99
C ILE A 179 2.99 -12.71 14.41
N LEU A 180 2.53 -13.66 15.24
CA LEU A 180 1.62 -14.73 14.83
C LEU A 180 0.23 -14.20 14.48
N ASN A 181 -0.27 -13.19 15.21
CA ASN A 181 -1.57 -12.57 14.96
C ASN A 181 -1.55 -11.61 13.76
N SER A 182 -0.37 -11.09 13.38
CA SER A 182 -0.19 -10.30 12.15
C SER A 182 -0.21 -11.14 10.87
N LYS A 183 -0.20 -12.49 10.97
CA LYS A 183 -0.04 -13.39 9.82
C LYS A 183 -1.31 -14.16 9.46
N ASP A 184 -2.49 -13.56 9.69
CA ASP A 184 -3.76 -14.08 9.19
C ASP A 184 -4.08 -13.59 7.76
N GLN A 185 -3.05 -13.50 6.91
CA GLN A 185 -3.24 -13.61 5.47
C GLN A 185 -1.99 -14.24 4.85
N THR A 186 -2.15 -15.49 4.42
CA THR A 186 -1.27 -16.35 3.61
C THR A 186 -0.38 -17.36 4.35
N ASN A 187 -0.99 -18.54 4.53
CA ASN A 187 -0.47 -19.88 4.22
C ASN A 187 0.83 -20.38 4.88
N ALA A 188 0.70 -21.60 5.42
CA ALA A 188 1.73 -22.58 5.81
C ALA A 188 2.51 -22.29 7.11
N LEU A 189 1.95 -22.81 8.19
CA LEU A 189 2.62 -23.13 9.45
C LEU A 189 3.41 -24.42 9.27
N PHE A 190 4.74 -24.38 9.36
CA PHE A 190 5.56 -25.47 9.89
C PHE A 190 6.92 -24.90 10.30
N ILE A 191 7.27 -25.04 11.57
CA ILE A 191 8.54 -25.55 12.11
C ILE A 191 8.41 -25.44 13.63
N GLY A 192 8.36 -26.59 14.29
CA GLY A 192 8.32 -26.69 15.73
C GLY A 192 9.61 -26.23 16.38
N TYR A 193 9.50 -25.83 17.64
CA TYR A 193 10.59 -26.01 18.58
C TYR A 193 10.10 -26.66 19.86
N CYS A 194 10.89 -27.66 20.21
CA CYS A 194 10.83 -28.57 21.33
C CYS A 194 10.84 -27.82 22.66
N GLN A 195 9.77 -27.98 23.45
CA GLN A 195 9.80 -27.78 24.89
C GLN A 195 10.53 -28.97 25.54
N PRO A 196 11.42 -28.77 26.51
CA PRO A 196 11.79 -29.83 27.43
C PRO A 196 10.77 -29.83 28.58
N LEU A 197 9.71 -30.64 28.49
CA LEU A 197 8.97 -31.03 29.69
C LEU A 197 8.27 -32.38 29.52
N ASP A 198 8.83 -33.31 30.27
CA ASP A 198 8.30 -34.56 30.82
C ASP A 198 7.98 -35.77 29.92
N VAL A 199 8.52 -36.88 30.40
CA VAL A 199 8.44 -38.24 29.87
C VAL A 199 7.06 -38.80 30.19
N SER A 200 6.19 -38.99 29.19
CA SER A 200 5.24 -40.13 29.04
C SER A 200 4.13 -39.87 28.00
N GLN A 201 3.99 -40.81 27.05
CA GLN A 201 2.87 -41.09 26.14
C GLN A 201 2.53 -40.03 25.06
N LEU A 202 2.88 -40.20 23.77
CA LEU A 202 2.51 -41.22 22.76
C LEU A 202 1.17 -40.92 22.03
N LEU A 203 1.29 -40.63 20.73
CA LEU A 203 0.40 -41.02 19.61
C LEU A 203 -0.94 -40.28 19.39
N LEU A 204 -1.06 -39.48 18.30
CA LEU A 204 -1.66 -39.89 17.00
C LEU A 204 -2.04 -38.70 16.07
N PHE A 205 -1.48 -38.73 14.86
CA PHE A 205 -2.08 -38.47 13.53
C PHE A 205 -3.47 -37.81 13.41
N PHE A 206 -3.63 -36.81 12.51
CA PHE A 206 -4.08 -36.95 11.10
C PHE A 206 -4.17 -35.56 10.40
N SER A 207 -3.71 -35.49 9.15
CA SER A 207 -4.14 -34.52 8.10
C SER A 207 -5.64 -34.79 7.75
N PRO A 208 -6.32 -34.16 6.78
CA PRO A 208 -5.88 -33.34 5.65
C PRO A 208 -5.60 -31.89 6.04
#